data_AF-A0A493TSV9-F1
#
_entry.id   AF-A0A493TSV9-F1
#
_cell.length_a   1.000
_cell.length_b   1.000
_cell.length_c   1.000
_cell.angle_alpha   90.00
_cell.angle_beta   90.00
_cell.angle_gamma   90.00
#
_symmetry.space_group_name_H-M   'P 1'
#
loop_
_entity.id
_entity.type
_entity.pdbx_description
1 polymer ?
#
loop_
_entity_poly.entity_id
_entity_poly.type
_entity_poly.pdbx_seq_one_letter_code
_entity_poly.pdbx_strand_id
1 'polypeptide(L)' 'MLIWEQSSDELRDAVLLVFANKQDMPNAMAVSELTDKLGLQALRSRTWYVQATCATQGTGLYDGLDWLSHELSKR' A
#
# COMPACT_ATOMS: atom_id res chain seq x y z
N MET A 1 26.93 -17.56 1.62
CA MET A 1 26.56 -16.58 2.68
C MET A 1 26.98 -15.21 2.17
N LEU A 2 26.01 -14.31 1.90
CA LEU A 2 26.12 -12.88 1.49
C LEU A 2 25.15 -12.41 0.37
N ILE A 3 24.20 -13.22 -0.12
CA ILE A 3 23.28 -12.77 -1.20
C ILE A 3 21.89 -12.33 -0.67
N TRP A 4 21.57 -12.54 0.60
CA TRP A 4 20.19 -12.33 1.10
C TRP A 4 19.89 -10.95 1.73
N GLU A 5 20.88 -10.07 1.88
CA GLU A 5 20.70 -8.86 2.71
C GLU A 5 20.33 -7.59 1.91
N GLN A 6 20.60 -7.54 0.60
CA GLN A 6 20.39 -6.30 -0.19
C GLN A 6 18.92 -5.85 -0.32
N SER A 7 17.96 -6.75 -0.51
CA SER A 7 16.57 -6.32 -0.80
C SER A 7 15.88 -5.62 0.37
N SER A 8 16.32 -5.89 1.60
CA SER A 8 15.71 -5.33 2.81
C SER A 8 16.10 -3.87 3.02
N ASP A 9 17.33 -3.51 2.71
CA ASP A 9 17.84 -2.15 2.91
C ASP A 9 17.33 -1.18 1.83
N GLU A 10 17.28 -1.60 0.56
CA GLU A 10 16.73 -0.75 -0.52
C GLU A 10 15.27 -0.38 -0.28
N LEU A 11 14.50 -1.30 0.30
CA LEU A 11 13.10 -1.07 0.60
C LEU A 11 12.91 -0.41 1.95
N ARG A 12 13.88 -0.36 2.86
CA ARG A 12 13.70 0.10 4.26
C ARG A 12 12.96 1.44 4.33
N ASP A 13 13.33 2.36 3.45
CA ASP A 13 12.76 3.69 3.42
C ASP A 13 11.66 3.86 2.38
N ALA A 14 11.25 2.87 1.58
CA ALA A 14 10.24 3.08 0.55
C ALA A 14 8.85 3.44 1.12
N VAL A 15 8.14 4.39 0.49
CA VAL A 15 6.71 4.66 0.77
C VAL A 15 5.86 3.51 0.22
N LEU A 16 4.91 3.01 1.00
CA LEU A 16 4.07 1.86 0.63
C LEU A 16 2.62 2.27 0.35
N LEU A 17 2.21 2.26 -0.91
CA LEU A 17 0.80 2.32 -1.29
C LEU A 17 0.26 0.90 -1.51
N VAL A 18 -0.84 0.56 -0.85
CA VAL A 18 -1.56 -0.71 -1.06
C VAL A 18 -2.93 -0.42 -1.65
N PHE A 19 -3.21 -0.95 -2.83
CA PHE A 19 -4.56 -0.92 -3.38
C PHE A 19 -5.37 -2.11 -2.85
N ALA A 20 -6.38 -1.82 -2.03
CA ALA A 20 -7.41 -2.79 -1.67
C ALA A 20 -8.35 -2.97 -2.87
N ASN A 21 -7.87 -3.67 -3.90
CA ASN A 21 -8.52 -3.79 -5.19
C ASN A 21 -9.69 -4.79 -5.18
N LYS A 22 -10.54 -4.71 -6.20
CA LYS A 22 -11.75 -5.52 -6.42
C LYS A 22 -12.89 -5.22 -5.46
N GLN A 23 -13.02 -3.95 -5.04
CA GLN A 23 -14.11 -3.51 -4.15
C GLN A 23 -15.51 -3.61 -4.77
N ASP A 24 -15.60 -3.90 -6.07
CA ASP A 24 -16.83 -4.19 -6.81
C ASP A 24 -17.34 -5.63 -6.60
N MET A 25 -16.49 -6.54 -6.12
CA MET A 25 -16.85 -7.95 -5.99
C MET A 25 -17.69 -8.22 -4.74
N PRO A 26 -18.64 -9.17 -4.80
CA PRO A 26 -19.28 -9.67 -3.59
C PRO A 26 -18.22 -10.30 -2.68
N ASN A 27 -18.29 -10.01 -1.38
CA ASN A 27 -17.31 -10.40 -0.37
C ASN A 27 -15.94 -9.69 -0.47
N ALA A 28 -15.88 -8.52 -1.10
CA ALA A 28 -14.70 -7.67 -1.02
C ALA A 28 -14.35 -7.38 0.44
N MET A 29 -13.06 -7.53 0.76
CA MET A 29 -12.54 -7.25 2.09
C MET A 29 -12.52 -5.75 2.35
N ALA A 30 -13.01 -5.33 3.51
CA ALA A 30 -12.91 -3.95 3.94
C ALA A 30 -11.44 -3.54 4.14
N VAL A 31 -11.13 -2.28 3.89
CA VAL A 31 -9.77 -1.73 4.04
C VAL A 31 -9.19 -1.98 5.45
N SER A 32 -10.02 -1.87 6.50
CA SER A 32 -9.60 -2.14 7.87
C SER A 32 -9.17 -3.60 8.06
N GLU A 33 -9.97 -4.56 7.61
CA GLU A 33 -9.65 -5.99 7.70
C GLU A 33 -8.38 -6.33 6.90
N LEU A 34 -8.20 -5.73 5.71
CA LEU A 34 -7.00 -5.90 4.90
C LEU A 34 -5.76 -5.33 5.58
N THR A 35 -5.89 -4.18 6.24
CA THR A 35 -4.82 -3.53 7.01
C THR A 35 -4.34 -4.45 8.14
N ASP A 36 -5.28 -5.08 8.85
CA ASP A 36 -4.97 -6.00 9.96
C ASP A 36 -4.33 -7.29 9.43
N LYS A 37 -4.90 -7.90 8.38
CA LYS A 37 -4.39 -9.16 7.80
C LYS A 37 -3.01 -9.03 7.17
N LEU A 38 -2.70 -7.86 6.59
CA LEU A 38 -1.36 -7.56 6.09
C LEU A 38 -0.39 -7.11 7.18
N GLY A 39 -0.85 -6.94 8.43
CA GLY A 39 -0.01 -6.53 9.55
C GLY A 39 0.59 -5.14 9.38
N LEU A 40 -0.04 -4.25 8.61
CA LEU A 40 0.53 -2.92 8.29
C LEU A 40 0.73 -2.07 9.55
N GLN A 41 -0.06 -2.32 10.59
CA GLN A 41 0.08 -1.70 11.91
C GLN A 41 1.45 -1.95 12.56
N ALA A 42 2.13 -3.04 12.21
CA ALA A 42 3.48 -3.34 12.70
C ALA A 42 4.57 -2.48 12.01
N LEU A 43 4.27 -1.89 10.85
CA LEU A 43 5.20 -1.07 10.07
C LEU A 43 5.28 0.37 10.62
N ARG A 44 5.68 0.53 11.88
CA ARG A 44 5.70 1.83 12.58
C ARG A 44 6.69 2.83 12.00
N SER A 45 7.76 2.36 11.38
CA SER A 45 8.84 3.20 10.82
C SER A 45 8.70 3.47 9.32
N ARG A 46 7.57 3.10 8.70
CA ARG A 46 7.34 3.23 7.26
C ARG A 46 6.02 3.96 7.01
N THR A 47 6.06 4.97 6.14
CA THR A 47 4.83 5.61 5.63
C THR A 47 4.08 4.64 4.72
N TRP A 48 2.82 4.37 5.05
CA TRP A 48 1.96 3.52 4.24
C TRP A 48 0.55 4.08 4.16
N TYR A 49 -0.18 3.67 3.11
CA TYR A 49 -1.59 3.98 2.92
C TYR A 49 -2.29 2.84 2.17
N VAL A 50 -3.56 2.64 2.50
CA VAL A 50 -4.40 1.65 1.84
C VAL A 50 -5.56 2.36 1.15
N GLN A 51 -5.67 2.18 -0.16
CA GLN A 51 -6.68 2.82 -0.98
C GLN A 51 -7.68 1.79 -1.52
N ALA A 52 -8.97 1.95 -1.18
CA ALA A 52 -10.06 1.17 -1.76
C ALA A 52 -10.11 1.41 -3.28
N THR A 53 -10.13 0.33 -4.08
CA THR A 53 -9.96 0.43 -5.53
C THR A 53 -10.83 -0.57 -6.29
N CYS A 54 -11.35 -0.14 -7.44
CA CYS A 54 -11.86 -1.03 -8.49
C CYS A 54 -11.12 -0.72 -9.79
N ALA A 55 -10.08 -1.51 -10.10
CA ALA A 55 -9.20 -1.24 -11.24
C ALA A 55 -9.94 -1.26 -12.60
N THR A 56 -10.98 -2.08 -12.75
CA THR A 56 -11.78 -2.17 -13.99
C THR A 56 -12.62 -0.92 -14.23
N GLN A 57 -12.99 -0.20 -13.17
CA GLN A 57 -13.75 1.05 -13.24
C GLN A 57 -12.86 2.29 -13.05
N GLY A 58 -11.59 2.08 -12.69
CA GLY A 58 -10.61 3.15 -12.40
C GLY A 58 -10.81 3.85 -11.06
N THR A 59 -11.78 3.46 -10.23
CA THR A 59 -12.06 4.12 -8.96
C THR A 59 -10.92 3.90 -7.97
N GLY A 60 -10.53 4.95 -7.24
CA GLY A 60 -9.46 4.92 -6.25
C GLY A 60 -8.03 4.94 -6.81
N LEU A 61 -7.83 4.72 -8.12
CA LEU A 61 -6.48 4.71 -8.70
C LEU A 61 -5.82 6.09 -8.63
N TYR A 62 -6.54 7.13 -9.05
CA TYR A 62 -6.03 8.50 -9.01
C TYR A 62 -5.78 8.96 -7.58
N ASP A 63 -6.71 8.70 -6.65
CA ASP A 63 -6.57 9.09 -5.24
C ASP A 63 -5.33 8.45 -4.60
N GLY A 64 -5.10 7.15 -4.84
CA GLY A 64 -3.93 6.46 -4.32
C GLY A 64 -2.62 6.97 -4.93
N LEU A 65 -2.59 7.23 -6.24
CA LEU A 65 -1.41 7.78 -6.91
C LEU A 65 -1.13 9.23 -6.54
N ASP A 66 -2.16 10.04 -6.33
CA ASP A 66 -2.03 11.41 -5.84
C ASP A 66 -1.43 11.43 -4.43
N TRP A 67 -1.94 10.58 -3.52
CA TRP A 67 -1.35 10.38 -2.20
C TRP A 67 0.12 9.98 -2.28
N LEU A 68 0.45 9.00 -3.13
CA LEU A 68 1.82 8.52 -3.28
C LEU A 68 2.74 9.64 -3.82
N SER A 69 2.29 10.38 -4.83
CA SER A 69 3.01 11.53 -5.39
C SER A 69 3.28 12.59 -4.32
N HIS A 70 2.26 12.90 -3.52
CA HIS A 70 2.38 13.84 -2.41
C HIS A 70 3.41 13.36 -1.36
N GLU A 71 3.37 12.10 -0.93
CA GLU A 71 4.34 11.57 0.04
C GLU A 71 5.77 11.51 -0.50
N LEU A 72 5.95 11.23 -1.79
CA LEU A 72 7.26 11.24 -2.43
C LEU A 72 7.83 12.66 -2.53
N SER A 73 6.98 13.68 -2.68
CA SER A 73 7.42 15.08 -2.73
C SER A 73 7.87 15.67 -1.38
N LYS A 74 7.57 14.99 -0.27
CA LYS A 74 8.00 15.39 1.08
C LYS A 74 9.44 14.98 1.41
N ARG A 75 10.08 14.20 0.53
CA ARG A 75 11.44 13.71 0.69
C ARG A 75 12.42 14.63 -0.04
#